data_AF-A0A5S4G848-F1
#
_entry.id   AF-A0A5S4G848-F1
#
_cell.length_a   1.000
_cell.length_b   1.000
_cell.length_c   1.000
_cell.angle_alpha   90.00
_cell.angle_beta   90.00
_cell.angle_gamma   90.00
#
_symmetry.space_group_name_H-M   'P 1'
#
loop_
_entity.id
_entity.type
_entity.pdbx_description
1 polymer ?
#
loop_
_entity_poly.entity_id
_entity_poly.type
_entity_poly.pdbx_seq_one_letter_code
_entity_poly.pdbx_strand_id
1 'polypeptide(L)' 'MGGRSPHRNRVPALRLARTALAVLRFDYPGLSWHTLGGHFREAEPFWEAVAAEVPGGYRRRRPPPSCGR' A
#
# COMPACT_ATOMS: atom_id res chain seq x y z
N MET A 1 -11.46 40.13 -8.79
CA MET A 1 -10.11 39.52 -8.77
C MET A 1 -9.92 38.85 -7.43
N GLY A 2 -9.57 37.55 -7.41
CA GLY A 2 -9.37 36.80 -6.18
C GLY A 2 -9.54 35.30 -6.38
N GLY A 3 -8.76 34.71 -7.30
CA GLY A 3 -8.74 33.26 -7.50
C GLY A 3 -8.09 32.57 -6.30
N ARG A 4 -8.87 31.78 -5.55
CA ARG A 4 -8.33 30.87 -4.55
C ARG A 4 -7.61 29.74 -5.28
N SER A 5 -6.28 29.78 -5.26
CA SER A 5 -5.43 28.64 -5.62
C SER A 5 -5.70 27.48 -4.65
N PRO A 6 -6.13 26.30 -5.11
CA PRO A 6 -6.29 25.17 -4.21
C PRO A 6 -4.90 24.56 -3.95
N HIS A 7 -4.44 24.77 -2.72
CA HIS A 7 -3.45 24.00 -1.98
C HIS A 7 -2.62 22.96 -2.77
N ARG A 8 -1.38 23.38 -3.04
CA ARG A 8 -0.16 22.57 -2.88
C ARG A 8 -0.28 21.61 -1.68
N ASN A 9 0.26 20.40 -1.85
CA ASN A 9 0.50 19.33 -0.85
C ASN A 9 -0.49 18.15 -0.86
N ARG A 10 -0.65 17.47 -2.00
CA ARG A 10 -0.94 16.04 -1.99
C ARG A 10 0.27 15.31 -2.56
N VAL A 11 1.11 14.73 -1.70
CA VAL A 11 1.74 13.48 -2.11
C VAL A 11 0.57 12.51 -2.31
N PRO A 12 0.25 12.09 -3.55
CA PRO A 12 -0.86 11.16 -3.75
C PRO A 12 -0.59 9.94 -2.88
N ALA A 13 -1.58 9.49 -2.10
CA ALA A 13 -1.41 8.47 -1.06
C ALA A 13 -0.65 7.21 -1.55
N LEU A 14 -0.80 6.89 -2.84
CA LEU A 14 -0.03 5.87 -3.55
C LEU A 14 1.50 6.08 -3.47
N ARG A 15 1.99 7.29 -3.74
CA ARG A 15 3.43 7.60 -3.71
C ARG A 15 4.00 7.43 -2.31
N LEU A 16 3.30 7.94 -1.30
CA LEU A 16 3.74 7.80 0.09
C LEU A 16 3.77 6.33 0.52
N ALA A 17 2.71 5.58 0.22
CA ALA A 17 2.63 4.16 0.54
C ALA A 17 3.72 3.35 -0.18
N ARG A 18 4.01 3.66 -1.46
CA ARG A 18 5.10 3.02 -2.22
C ARG A 18 6.46 3.31 -1.60
N THR A 19 6.76 4.57 -1.27
CA THR A 19 8.03 4.94 -0.63
C THR A 19 8.18 4.26 0.72
N ALA A 20 7.15 4.26 1.56
CA ALA A 20 7.18 3.58 2.85
C ALA A 20 7.44 2.07 2.70
N LEU A 21 6.75 1.42 1.75
CA LEU A 21 6.96 -0.01 1.49
C LEU A 21 8.38 -0.32 0.97
N ALA A 22 8.94 0.55 0.13
CA ALA A 22 10.30 0.39 -0.39
C ALA A 22 11.35 0.48 0.74
N VAL A 23 11.21 1.47 1.65
CA VAL A 23 12.08 1.61 2.82
C VAL A 23 12.00 0.37 3.71
N LEU A 24 10.79 -0.09 4.03
CA LEU A 24 10.61 -1.30 4.86
C LEU A 24 11.28 -2.54 4.26
N ARG A 25 11.29 -2.69 2.92
CA ARG A 25 11.96 -3.83 2.29
C ARG A 25 13.47 -3.68 2.20
N PHE A 26 13.97 -2.45 2.09
CA PHE A 26 15.40 -2.19 2.15
C PHE A 26 15.96 -2.50 3.53
N ASP A 27 15.29 -2.03 4.59
CA ASP A 27 15.73 -2.22 5.97
C ASP A 27 15.53 -3.66 6.46
N TYR A 28 14.56 -4.39 5.88
CA TYR A 28 14.15 -5.72 6.34
C TYR A 28 13.94 -6.73 5.19
N PRO A 29 15.00 -7.14 4.47
CA PRO A 29 14.89 -7.95 3.25
C PRO A 29 14.40 -9.39 3.48
N GLY A 30 14.48 -9.92 4.71
CA GLY A 30 14.05 -11.29 5.06
C GLY A 30 12.65 -11.39 5.68
N LEU A 31 11.98 -10.26 5.93
CA LEU A 31 10.67 -10.26 6.57
C LEU A 31 9.55 -10.53 5.56
N SER A 32 8.72 -11.52 5.87
CA SER A 32 7.48 -11.78 5.12
C SER A 32 6.42 -10.75 5.52
N TRP A 33 6.28 -9.70 4.71
CA TRP A 33 5.28 -8.67 4.95
C TRP A 33 3.93 -9.09 4.38
N HIS A 34 2.92 -9.13 5.24
CA HIS A 34 1.52 -9.22 4.85
C HIS A 34 0.92 -7.83 5.05
N THR A 35 0.53 -7.15 3.96
CA THR A 35 -0.27 -5.94 4.15
C THR A 35 -1.61 -6.37 4.74
N LEU A 36 -1.99 -5.77 5.87
CA LEU A 36 -3.26 -6.00 6.56
C LEU A 36 -4.50 -5.72 5.67
N GLY A 37 -4.30 -5.24 4.45
CA GLY A 37 -5.31 -5.18 3.39
C GLY A 37 -5.93 -6.52 3.00
N GLY A 38 -5.43 -7.66 3.52
CA GLY A 38 -6.13 -8.95 3.41
C GLY A 38 -7.56 -8.95 3.98
N HIS A 39 -7.91 -7.98 4.82
CA HIS A 39 -9.27 -7.83 5.37
C HIS A 39 -10.27 -7.14 4.44
N PHE A 40 -9.82 -6.23 3.57
CA PHE A 40 -10.68 -5.49 2.64
C PHE A 40 -10.34 -5.90 1.21
N ARG A 41 -11.18 -6.76 0.61
CA ARG A 41 -10.96 -7.24 -0.77
C ARG A 41 -10.96 -6.09 -1.77
N GLU A 42 -11.71 -5.03 -1.47
CA GLU A 42 -11.83 -3.79 -2.24
C GLU A 42 -10.51 -3.01 -2.30
N ALA A 43 -9.59 -3.24 -1.36
CA ALA A 43 -8.29 -2.60 -1.31
C ALA A 43 -7.22 -3.30 -2.18
N GLU A 44 -7.54 -4.45 -2.79
CA GLU A 44 -6.60 -5.22 -3.63
C GLU A 44 -5.99 -4.37 -4.76
N PRO A 45 -6.75 -3.60 -5.57
CA PRO A 45 -6.18 -2.77 -6.63
C PRO A 45 -5.23 -1.69 -6.12
N PHE A 46 -5.49 -1.16 -4.92
CA PHE A 46 -4.61 -0.17 -4.29
C PHE A 46 -3.27 -0.79 -3.90
N TRP A 47 -3.30 -1.96 -3.26
CA TRP A 47 -2.07 -2.64 -2.83
C TRP A 47 -1.26 -3.20 -3.99
N GLU A 48 -1.91 -3.65 -5.07
CA GLU A 48 -1.23 -3.96 -6.33
C GLU A 48 -0.47 -2.75 -6.89
N ALA A 49 -1.13 -1.59 -6.97
CA ALA A 49 -0.52 -0.36 -7.46
C ALA A 49 0.66 0.08 -6.59
N VAL A 50 0.55 -0.02 -5.25
CA VAL A 50 1.63 0.30 -4.32
C VAL A 50 2.84 -0.60 -4.56
N ALA A 51 2.63 -1.89 -4.80
CA ALA A 51 3.70 -2.88 -4.87
C ALA A 51 4.34 -3.07 -6.26
N ALA A 52 3.76 -2.53 -7.33
CA ALA A 52 4.21 -2.74 -8.72
C ALA A 52 5.70 -2.42 -8.97
N GLU A 53 6.29 -1.52 -8.18
CA GLU A 53 7.70 -1.09 -8.31
C GLU A 53 8.54 -1.44 -7.07
N VAL A 54 8.00 -2.22 -6.14
CA VAL A 54 8.72 -2.62 -4.92
C VAL A 54 9.10 -4.10 -5.00
N PRO A 55 10.41 -4.44 -4.96
CA PRO A 55 10.89 -5.83 -5.03
C PRO A 55 10.16 -6.74 -4.05
N GLY A 56 9.62 -7.88 -4.49
CA GLY A 56 8.82 -8.79 -3.66
C GLY A 56 7.30 -8.62 -3.79
N GLY A 57 6.82 -7.59 -4.50
CA GLY A 57 5.41 -7.45 -4.92
C GLY A 57 4.37 -7.42 -3.79
N TYR A 58 3.10 -7.58 -4.15
CA TYR A 58 1.98 -7.78 -3.24
C TYR A 58 1.51 -9.23 -3.33
N ARG A 59 1.34 -9.90 -2.18
CA ARG A 59 0.72 -11.21 -2.11
C ARG A 59 -0.33 -11.21 -1.01
N ARG A 60 -1.61 -11.21 -1.39
CA ARG A 60 -2.71 -11.34 -0.43
C ARG A 60 -2.59 -12.68 0.29
N ARG A 61 -2.44 -12.64 1.62
CA ARG A 61 -2.58 -13.86 2.42
C ARG A 61 -4.07 -14.18 2.52
N ARG A 62 -4.45 -15.43 2.28
CA ARG A 62 -5.83 -15.86 2.52
C ARG A 62 -6.12 -15.63 4.01
N PRO A 63 -7.19 -14.92 4.38
CA PRO A 63 -7.55 -14.77 5.78
C PRO A 63 -7.74 -16.18 6.39
N PRO A 64 -7.42 -16.37 7.68
CA PRO A 64 -7.72 -17.62 8.35
C PRO A 64 -9.23 -17.90 8.27
N PRO A 65 -9.67 -19.17 8.29
CA PRO A 65 -11.07 -19.54 8.11
C PRO A 65 -12.01 -18.91 9.15
N SER A 66 -11.48 -18.46 10.30
CA SER A 66 -12.22 -17.73 11.33
C SER A 66 -12.57 -16.28 10.98
N CYS A 67 -11.95 -15.68 9.96
CA CYS A 67 -12.17 -14.30 9.56
C CYS A 67 -13.14 -14.14 8.38
N GLY A 68 -13.90 -15.20 8.02
CA GLY A 68 -14.77 -15.23 6.84
C GLY A 68 -16.19 -15.73 7.12
N ARG A 69 -16.85 -15.19 8.14
CA ARG A 69 -18.30 -15.35 8.33
C ARG A 69 -18.93 -14.00 8.65
#